data_AF-A0AAV4G0H5-F1
#
_entry.id   AF-A0AAV4G0H5-F1
#
_cell.length_a   1.000
_cell.length_b   1.000
_cell.length_c   1.000
_cell.angle_alpha   90.00
_cell.angle_beta   90.00
_cell.angle_gamma   90.00
#
_symmetry.space_group_name_H-M   'P 1'
#
loop_
_entity.id
_entity.type
_entity.pdbx_description
1 polymer ?
#
loop_
_entity_poly.entity_id
_entity_poly.type
_entity_poly.pdbx_seq_one_letter_code
_entity_poly.pdbx_strand_id
1 'polypeptide(L)'
;MSYTGSVLSVIGWFLLLVTVMGTKPSNCPWDDLSLVNWSEPSAWPTGHVPAENEAVTIAKGQSILLDTRDIPRLLSLTIEGTLVWGDVDDIRLETSFILVNGEFHIGSEECPFEKKAVIFLYGRSNSPEYSEEFGRKFIGVENGGKLEIHGKPKKSWTKLTGSVSPSTDSCGVVFDSWREKFGEEKEEGVHVIVWNPDGSVFDLGVFATKSGEQKDVDSFVRMMDGLMSETGKVVGIAVRGSLGKPQKSLEKLYLAIEKLGGRSIRQVKPKEPYTLVASIGHPATTREDHVTRYPDKDLLQASATLVLDTRHLVFIAVSGTVAHGYKHFTRFRVISRSLAYPLLTVLDDVTSWQPGDEIVVASTDFEWTQAEVKTIVQCPDCARNQIRVDGDILSSGEFRYSHFGHVTYGVDERAEIGLLTRNIRVEGEVQESCYSNSSREKYLCDRFGMDTFGGHIKVVRGGFARIEHTELYHLGQQASKGHYPLHFHMCDEVSGQYFRNNCIRNSFSRCITVHGTDNATVNLP
;
A
#
# COMPACT_ATOMS: atom_id res chain seq x y z
N MET A 1 4.09 -1.88 92.81
CA MET A 1 3.05 -2.64 92.10
C MET A 1 2.99 -2.12 90.67
N SER A 2 2.93 -3.04 89.71
CA SER A 2 2.57 -2.80 88.31
C SER A 2 3.69 -2.35 87.35
N TYR A 3 4.25 -3.38 86.70
CA TYR A 3 4.62 -3.51 85.29
C TYR A 3 5.49 -2.47 84.56
N THR A 4 6.65 -3.00 84.17
CA THR A 4 7.62 -2.59 83.16
C THR A 4 7.01 -2.41 81.76
N GLY A 5 7.32 -1.30 81.10
CA GLY A 5 7.10 -1.10 79.67
C GLY A 5 8.40 -0.74 78.97
N SER A 6 9.05 -1.71 78.34
CA SER A 6 10.22 -1.52 77.46
C SER A 6 9.76 -1.33 76.02
N VAL A 7 10.22 -0.24 75.40
CA VAL A 7 9.98 0.15 74.01
C VAL A 7 10.61 -0.89 73.06
N LEU A 8 9.82 -1.49 72.18
CA LEU A 8 10.30 -2.33 71.07
C LEU A 8 10.03 -1.62 69.74
N SER A 9 11.13 -1.44 69.01
CA SER A 9 11.24 -0.96 67.63
C SER A 9 10.48 -1.89 66.67
N VAL A 10 9.62 -1.32 65.83
CA VAL A 10 8.98 -2.04 64.71
C VAL A 10 9.73 -1.67 63.44
N ILE A 11 10.58 -2.59 62.96
CA ILE A 11 11.14 -2.54 61.60
C ILE A 11 10.24 -3.41 60.72
N GLY A 12 9.43 -2.75 59.88
CA GLY A 12 8.61 -3.41 58.88
C GLY A 12 9.45 -3.92 57.71
N TRP A 13 9.37 -5.22 57.42
CA TRP A 13 9.95 -5.84 56.24
C TRP A 13 9.00 -5.66 55.06
N PHE A 14 9.38 -4.83 54.08
CA PHE A 14 8.74 -4.81 52.76
C PHE A 14 9.31 -5.94 51.91
N LEU A 15 8.52 -6.99 51.67
CA LEU A 15 8.78 -7.99 50.63
C LEU A 15 8.51 -7.34 49.27
N LEU A 16 9.58 -6.98 48.56
CA LEU A 16 9.51 -6.58 47.16
C LEU A 16 9.24 -7.83 46.30
N LEU A 17 7.99 -8.02 45.90
CA LEU A 17 7.62 -8.96 44.85
C LEU A 17 8.13 -8.39 43.53
N VAL A 18 9.35 -8.74 43.15
CA VAL A 18 9.85 -8.54 41.78
C VAL A 18 9.10 -9.53 40.91
N THR A 19 8.01 -9.11 40.29
CA THR A 19 7.48 -9.79 39.12
C THR A 19 8.52 -9.69 38.02
N VAL A 20 9.38 -10.70 37.92
CA VAL A 20 10.11 -10.98 36.70
C VAL A 20 9.03 -11.29 35.66
N MET A 21 8.69 -10.30 34.84
CA MET A 21 8.02 -10.56 33.57
C MET A 21 8.99 -11.43 32.78
N GLY A 22 8.80 -12.75 32.84
CA GLY A 22 9.50 -13.68 31.98
C GLY A 22 9.12 -13.33 30.55
N THR A 23 9.99 -12.63 29.83
CA THR A 23 9.96 -12.62 28.37
C THR A 23 10.13 -14.07 27.97
N LYS A 24 9.05 -14.71 27.49
CA LYS A 24 9.14 -16.00 26.81
C LYS A 24 10.22 -15.80 25.73
N PRO A 25 11.32 -16.57 25.69
CA PRO A 25 12.23 -16.49 24.57
C PRO A 25 11.40 -16.73 23.32
N SER A 26 11.32 -15.72 22.47
CA SER A 26 10.69 -15.87 21.18
C SER A 26 11.64 -16.76 20.38
N ASN A 27 11.30 -18.04 20.24
CA ASN A 27 12.02 -18.95 19.34
C ASN A 27 11.62 -18.60 17.90
N CYS A 28 11.94 -17.39 17.46
CA CYS A 28 11.66 -17.00 16.10
C CYS A 28 12.62 -17.74 15.16
N PRO A 29 12.18 -18.11 13.95
CA PRO A 29 13.04 -18.84 13.02
C PRO A 29 14.38 -18.14 12.74
N TRP A 30 14.38 -16.80 12.71
CA TRP A 30 15.57 -15.99 12.43
C TRP A 30 16.58 -15.90 13.60
N ASP A 31 16.23 -16.40 14.79
CA ASP A 31 17.12 -16.43 15.96
C ASP A 31 17.96 -17.73 16.02
N ASP A 32 17.81 -18.63 15.04
CA ASP A 32 18.59 -19.86 14.95
C ASP A 32 20.07 -19.56 14.65
N LEU A 33 20.93 -19.85 15.63
CA LEU A 33 22.37 -19.61 15.57
C LEU A 33 23.10 -20.48 14.52
N SER A 34 22.45 -21.48 13.94
CA SER A 34 23.00 -22.29 12.85
C SER A 34 22.87 -21.62 11.48
N LEU A 35 22.09 -20.54 11.39
CA LEU A 35 21.92 -19.79 10.15
C LEU A 35 23.19 -19.01 9.78
N VAL A 36 23.51 -19.00 8.50
CA VAL A 36 24.56 -18.16 7.91
C VAL A 36 23.91 -17.03 7.15
N ASN A 37 24.35 -15.80 7.40
CA ASN A 37 23.83 -14.61 6.74
C ASN A 37 24.00 -14.68 5.21
N TRP A 38 22.95 -14.31 4.49
CA TRP A 38 22.95 -14.20 3.03
C TRP A 38 24.05 -13.25 2.54
N SER A 39 24.29 -12.16 3.27
CA SER A 39 25.31 -11.17 2.92
C SER A 39 26.75 -11.66 3.09
N GLU A 40 26.97 -12.82 3.72
CA GLU A 40 28.31 -13.36 3.95
C GLU A 40 28.80 -14.15 2.73
N PRO A 41 29.94 -13.78 2.12
CA PRO A 41 30.45 -14.51 0.95
C PRO A 41 30.74 -15.99 1.23
N SER A 42 31.04 -16.35 2.49
CA SER A 42 31.25 -17.74 2.92
C SER A 42 29.98 -18.60 2.94
N ALA A 43 28.80 -17.99 2.88
CA ALA A 43 27.54 -18.69 2.73
C ALA A 43 27.41 -19.40 1.36
N TRP A 44 28.20 -18.95 0.39
CA TRP A 44 28.06 -19.30 -1.02
C TRP A 44 29.23 -20.16 -1.52
N PRO A 45 28.98 -21.23 -2.30
CA PRO A 45 30.04 -22.08 -2.84
C PRO A 45 31.05 -21.34 -3.72
N THR A 46 30.61 -20.25 -4.36
CA THR A 46 31.44 -19.38 -5.21
C THR A 46 32.34 -18.43 -4.41
N GLY A 47 32.15 -18.34 -3.07
CA GLY A 47 32.82 -17.38 -2.22
C GLY A 47 32.37 -15.93 -2.44
N HIS A 48 31.25 -15.72 -3.13
CA HIS A 48 30.68 -14.41 -3.43
C HIS A 48 29.15 -14.46 -3.24
N VAL A 49 28.58 -13.37 -2.73
CA VAL A 49 27.12 -13.21 -2.62
C VAL A 49 26.50 -13.22 -4.04
N PRO A 50 25.31 -13.84 -4.24
CA PRO A 50 24.66 -13.93 -5.53
C PRO A 50 24.57 -12.58 -6.24
N ALA A 51 24.79 -12.61 -7.55
CA ALA A 51 24.71 -11.43 -8.41
C ALA A 51 23.34 -11.30 -9.13
N GLU A 52 23.15 -10.14 -9.76
CA GLU A 52 21.99 -9.85 -10.61
C GLU A 52 21.84 -10.90 -11.74
N ASN A 53 20.63 -11.46 -11.86
CA ASN A 53 20.24 -12.54 -12.77
C ASN A 53 21.04 -13.85 -12.59
N GLU A 54 21.52 -14.15 -11.38
CA GLU A 54 22.09 -15.46 -11.06
C GLU A 54 21.01 -16.48 -10.67
N ALA A 55 21.17 -17.74 -11.07
CA ALA A 55 20.34 -18.84 -10.59
C ALA A 55 20.91 -19.34 -9.25
N VAL A 56 20.17 -19.14 -8.16
CA VAL A 56 20.63 -19.42 -6.80
C VAL A 56 20.08 -20.75 -6.33
N THR A 57 20.96 -21.60 -5.77
CA THR A 57 20.56 -22.82 -5.06
C THR A 57 21.11 -22.78 -3.65
N ILE A 58 20.23 -22.85 -2.65
CA ILE A 58 20.59 -23.10 -1.26
C ILE A 58 20.67 -24.61 -1.09
N ALA A 59 21.89 -25.15 -1.05
CA ALA A 59 22.12 -26.59 -1.09
C ALA A 59 21.66 -27.28 0.20
N LYS A 60 21.41 -28.59 0.11
CA LYS A 60 21.05 -29.42 1.26
C LYS A 60 22.09 -29.29 2.39
N GLY A 61 21.62 -29.05 3.60
CA GLY A 61 22.46 -28.85 4.78
C GLY A 61 22.99 -27.42 4.96
N GLN A 62 22.74 -26.51 4.00
CA GLN A 62 22.93 -25.08 4.20
C GLN A 62 21.68 -24.47 4.84
N SER A 63 21.86 -23.58 5.81
CA SER A 63 20.80 -22.82 6.45
C SER A 63 21.14 -21.33 6.32
N ILE A 64 20.34 -20.58 5.58
CA ILE A 64 20.62 -19.20 5.19
C ILE A 64 19.61 -18.24 5.83
N LEU A 65 20.11 -17.15 6.42
CA LEU A 65 19.32 -16.03 6.92
C LEU A 65 19.31 -14.90 5.89
N LEU A 66 18.14 -14.47 5.41
CA LEU A 66 18.00 -13.23 4.64
C LEU A 66 18.15 -12.02 5.56
N ASP A 67 19.37 -11.53 5.71
CA ASP A 67 19.75 -10.51 6.69
C ASP A 67 19.96 -9.11 6.08
N THR A 68 19.77 -8.95 4.78
CA THR A 68 19.99 -7.69 4.07
C THR A 68 18.86 -7.37 3.08
N ARG A 69 18.60 -6.08 2.89
CA ARG A 69 17.69 -5.55 1.85
C ARG A 69 18.36 -5.45 0.48
N ASP A 70 19.70 -5.50 0.43
CA ASP A 70 20.49 -5.32 -0.78
C ASP A 70 20.58 -6.66 -1.55
N ILE A 71 19.43 -7.26 -1.83
CA ILE A 71 19.31 -8.50 -2.60
C ILE A 71 19.14 -8.13 -4.08
N PRO A 72 20.01 -8.60 -4.98
CA PRO A 72 19.82 -8.36 -6.41
C PRO A 72 18.64 -9.19 -6.94
N ARG A 73 18.14 -8.82 -8.12
CA ARG A 73 17.08 -9.59 -8.76
C ARG A 73 17.67 -10.90 -9.30
N LEU A 74 17.19 -12.03 -8.78
CA LEU A 74 17.73 -13.36 -9.05
C LEU A 74 17.06 -13.98 -10.28
N LEU A 75 17.78 -14.79 -11.07
CA LEU A 75 17.17 -15.53 -12.18
C LEU A 75 16.11 -16.52 -11.68
N SER A 76 16.49 -17.33 -10.70
CA SER A 76 15.64 -18.32 -10.01
C SER A 76 16.20 -18.60 -8.62
N LEU A 77 15.36 -19.09 -7.73
CA LEU A 77 15.75 -19.52 -6.39
C LEU A 77 15.27 -20.94 -6.12
N THR A 78 16.20 -21.87 -5.92
CA THR A 78 15.92 -23.24 -5.49
C THR A 78 16.42 -23.44 -4.07
N ILE A 79 15.56 -23.97 -3.20
CA ILE A 79 15.84 -24.14 -1.78
C ILE A 79 15.83 -25.64 -1.48
N GLU A 80 17.01 -26.26 -1.42
CA GLU A 80 17.22 -27.67 -1.00
C GLU A 80 17.59 -27.78 0.49
N GLY A 81 18.16 -26.71 1.06
CA GLY A 81 18.45 -26.54 2.48
C GLY A 81 17.36 -25.74 3.19
N THR A 82 17.75 -24.75 3.98
CA THR A 82 16.81 -23.90 4.72
C THR A 82 17.05 -22.44 4.36
N LEU A 83 15.98 -21.71 4.06
CA LEU A 83 15.97 -20.26 3.93
C LEU A 83 15.03 -19.66 4.98
N VAL A 84 15.56 -18.74 5.78
CA VAL A 84 14.77 -18.01 6.78
C VAL A 84 14.82 -16.53 6.47
N TRP A 85 13.65 -15.90 6.44
CA TRP A 85 13.56 -14.45 6.37
C TRP A 85 14.03 -13.83 7.69
N GLY A 86 15.06 -12.98 7.64
CA GLY A 86 15.57 -12.32 8.84
C GLY A 86 14.68 -11.20 9.33
N ASP A 87 14.84 -10.82 10.60
CA ASP A 87 14.13 -9.69 11.22
C ASP A 87 14.65 -8.33 10.70
N VAL A 88 14.46 -8.09 9.40
CA VAL A 88 14.95 -6.94 8.66
C VAL A 88 13.78 -6.32 7.90
N ASP A 89 13.70 -4.99 7.94
CA ASP A 89 12.58 -4.27 7.33
C ASP A 89 12.79 -4.08 5.83
N ASP A 90 11.67 -4.03 5.10
CA ASP A 90 11.61 -3.73 3.68
C ASP A 90 12.50 -4.61 2.78
N ILE A 91 12.70 -5.90 3.12
CA ILE A 91 13.32 -6.84 2.18
C ILE A 91 12.36 -7.08 1.01
N ARG A 92 12.90 -7.00 -0.21
CA ARG A 92 12.22 -7.35 -1.45
C ARG A 92 13.03 -8.37 -2.23
N LEU A 93 12.56 -9.61 -2.27
CA LEU A 93 13.14 -10.71 -3.04
C LEU A 93 12.50 -10.75 -4.43
N GLU A 94 13.27 -10.44 -5.47
CA GLU A 94 12.80 -10.52 -6.86
C GLU A 94 13.39 -11.75 -7.55
N THR A 95 12.55 -12.61 -8.10
CA THR A 95 13.00 -13.79 -8.85
C THR A 95 11.98 -14.28 -9.86
N SER A 96 12.36 -15.11 -10.84
CA SER A 96 11.36 -15.68 -11.76
C SER A 96 10.50 -16.76 -11.09
N PHE A 97 11.11 -17.60 -10.24
CA PHE A 97 10.38 -18.59 -9.44
C PHE A 97 11.16 -18.96 -8.18
N ILE A 98 10.44 -19.50 -7.20
CA ILE A 98 10.98 -20.14 -6.00
C ILE A 98 10.55 -21.60 -5.99
N LEU A 99 11.52 -22.52 -5.98
CA LEU A 99 11.29 -23.95 -5.81
C LEU A 99 11.74 -24.38 -4.41
N VAL A 100 10.84 -24.95 -3.62
CA VAL A 100 11.05 -25.32 -2.22
C VAL A 100 11.08 -26.84 -2.10
N ASN A 101 12.29 -27.39 -1.94
CA ASN A 101 12.59 -28.81 -1.73
C ASN A 101 13.06 -29.09 -0.29
N GLY A 102 13.61 -28.09 0.39
CA GLY A 102 13.92 -28.06 1.81
C GLY A 102 12.92 -27.19 2.57
N GLU A 103 13.36 -26.18 3.32
CA GLU A 103 12.47 -25.34 4.14
C GLU A 103 12.59 -23.85 3.80
N PHE A 104 11.44 -23.17 3.68
CA PHE A 104 11.36 -21.72 3.50
C PHE A 104 10.43 -21.10 4.54
N HIS A 105 10.98 -20.22 5.39
CA HIS A 105 10.30 -19.62 6.53
C HIS A 105 10.25 -18.10 6.44
N ILE A 106 9.05 -17.52 6.61
CA ILE A 106 8.83 -16.10 6.92
C ILE A 106 8.01 -16.04 8.20
N GLY A 107 8.70 -15.96 9.34
CA GLY A 107 8.07 -16.15 10.64
C GLY A 107 7.59 -17.58 10.90
N SER A 108 6.90 -17.74 12.02
CA SER A 108 6.30 -19.00 12.48
C SER A 108 4.96 -18.71 13.16
N GLU A 109 4.17 -19.74 13.41
CA GLU A 109 2.88 -19.59 14.11
C GLU A 109 3.04 -18.99 15.52
N GLU A 110 4.14 -19.31 16.23
CA GLU A 110 4.44 -18.78 17.55
C GLU A 110 5.22 -17.45 17.54
N CYS A 111 5.89 -17.14 16.43
CA CYS A 111 6.58 -15.86 16.21
C CYS A 111 6.29 -15.36 14.78
N PRO A 112 5.14 -14.68 14.57
CA PRO A 112 4.80 -14.09 13.29
C PRO A 112 5.78 -13.00 12.89
N PHE A 113 6.00 -12.84 11.59
CA PHE A 113 6.81 -11.76 11.05
C PHE A 113 6.07 -10.42 11.15
N GLU A 114 6.70 -9.41 11.74
CA GLU A 114 6.07 -8.12 12.06
C GLU A 114 6.43 -6.98 11.09
N LYS A 115 7.54 -7.14 10.35
CA LYS A 115 8.10 -6.15 9.41
C LYS A 115 7.56 -6.34 8.00
N LYS A 116 7.98 -5.51 7.04
CA LYS A 116 7.57 -5.66 5.63
C LYS A 116 8.43 -6.68 4.88
N ALA A 117 7.78 -7.60 4.19
CA ALA A 117 8.42 -8.61 3.32
C ALA A 117 7.70 -8.69 1.98
N VAL A 118 8.45 -8.60 0.88
CA VAL A 118 7.88 -8.69 -0.47
C VAL A 118 8.60 -9.76 -1.28
N ILE A 119 7.84 -10.73 -1.79
CA ILE A 119 8.28 -11.65 -2.84
C ILE A 119 7.69 -11.16 -4.16
N PHE A 120 8.54 -10.89 -5.13
CA PHE A 120 8.14 -10.47 -6.47
C PHE A 120 8.55 -11.50 -7.52
N LEU A 121 7.55 -12.12 -8.15
CA LEU A 121 7.71 -13.14 -9.17
C LEU A 121 7.64 -12.51 -10.55
N TYR A 122 8.77 -12.44 -11.25
CA TYR A 122 8.85 -11.81 -12.57
C TYR A 122 8.81 -12.81 -13.73
N GLY A 123 8.46 -12.33 -14.91
CA GLY A 123 8.50 -13.11 -16.14
C GLY A 123 7.21 -13.04 -16.95
N ARG A 124 7.29 -13.58 -18.17
CA ARG A 124 6.22 -13.65 -19.16
C ARG A 124 5.77 -15.08 -19.37
N SER A 125 4.65 -15.27 -20.05
CA SER A 125 4.17 -16.62 -20.38
C SER A 125 5.08 -17.42 -21.31
N ASN A 126 6.01 -16.74 -22.01
CA ASN A 126 7.06 -17.33 -22.83
C ASN A 126 8.47 -17.23 -22.23
N SER A 127 8.60 -16.86 -20.94
CA SER A 127 9.91 -16.88 -20.27
C SER A 127 10.58 -18.26 -20.39
N PRO A 128 11.91 -18.34 -20.57
CA PRO A 128 12.59 -19.62 -20.63
C PRO A 128 12.62 -20.34 -19.28
N GLU A 129 12.49 -19.60 -18.17
CA GLU A 129 12.40 -20.15 -16.81
C GLU A 129 11.10 -20.93 -16.63
N TYR A 130 11.18 -22.26 -16.73
CA TYR A 130 10.02 -23.14 -16.74
C TYR A 130 10.30 -24.43 -15.95
N SER A 131 9.32 -24.86 -15.17
CA SER A 131 9.25 -26.16 -14.52
C SER A 131 8.17 -27.01 -15.18
N GLU A 132 8.42 -28.30 -15.40
CA GLU A 132 7.40 -29.21 -15.93
C GLU A 132 6.19 -29.36 -14.99
N GLU A 133 6.43 -29.39 -13.68
CA GLU A 133 5.40 -29.53 -12.64
C GLU A 133 4.70 -28.20 -12.31
N PHE A 134 5.48 -27.12 -12.22
CA PHE A 134 4.99 -25.83 -11.72
C PHE A 134 4.76 -24.78 -12.80
N GLY A 135 5.27 -24.94 -14.01
CA GLY A 135 5.15 -23.93 -15.05
C GLY A 135 6.09 -22.74 -14.81
N ARG A 136 5.55 -21.51 -14.79
CA ARG A 136 6.33 -20.26 -14.65
C ARG A 136 5.73 -19.36 -13.58
N LYS A 137 6.54 -18.43 -13.05
CA LYS A 137 6.15 -17.44 -12.03
C LYS A 137 5.49 -18.11 -10.83
N PHE A 138 6.25 -18.92 -10.11
CA PHE A 138 5.68 -19.77 -9.08
C PHE A 138 6.45 -19.71 -7.77
N ILE A 139 5.75 -19.99 -6.68
CA ILE A 139 6.32 -20.62 -5.48
C ILE A 139 5.80 -22.06 -5.46
N GLY A 140 6.71 -23.02 -5.58
CA GLY A 140 6.40 -24.43 -5.77
C GLY A 140 6.95 -25.20 -4.59
N VAL A 141 6.09 -25.96 -3.91
CA VAL A 141 6.50 -26.79 -2.77
C VAL A 141 6.42 -28.25 -3.20
N GLU A 142 7.59 -28.86 -3.38
CA GLU A 142 7.73 -30.22 -3.88
C GLU A 142 7.75 -31.24 -2.73
N ASN A 143 7.93 -32.53 -3.06
CA ASN A 143 7.98 -33.59 -2.06
C ASN A 143 9.15 -33.39 -1.09
N GLY A 144 8.85 -33.29 0.21
CA GLY A 144 9.82 -32.99 1.26
C GLY A 144 10.02 -31.50 1.52
N GLY A 145 9.47 -30.63 0.66
CA GLY A 145 9.48 -29.19 0.82
C GLY A 145 8.54 -28.71 1.91
N LYS A 146 8.93 -27.64 2.62
CA LYS A 146 8.17 -27.02 3.70
C LYS A 146 8.14 -25.50 3.54
N LEU A 147 6.94 -24.95 3.43
CA LEU A 147 6.70 -23.51 3.30
C LEU A 147 5.92 -22.99 4.51
N GLU A 148 6.51 -22.09 5.27
CA GLU A 148 5.91 -21.47 6.45
C GLU A 148 5.91 -19.95 6.22
N ILE A 149 4.72 -19.35 6.13
CA ILE A 149 4.56 -17.90 5.99
C ILE A 149 3.54 -17.43 7.00
N HIS A 150 3.98 -16.66 8.00
CA HIS A 150 3.17 -16.19 9.11
C HIS A 150 3.31 -14.68 9.26
N GLY A 151 2.38 -13.94 8.66
CA GLY A 151 2.34 -12.47 8.78
C GLY A 151 1.74 -12.00 10.11
N LYS A 152 1.89 -10.71 10.38
CA LYS A 152 1.34 -10.04 11.56
C LYS A 152 -0.18 -10.26 11.64
N PRO A 153 -0.70 -10.82 12.74
CA PRO A 153 -2.13 -10.99 12.92
C PRO A 153 -2.87 -9.64 12.94
N LYS A 154 -3.84 -9.50 12.05
CA LYS A 154 -4.78 -8.36 11.99
C LYS A 154 -6.19 -8.87 11.77
N LYS A 155 -7.20 -8.17 12.33
CA LYS A 155 -8.61 -8.41 12.04
C LYS A 155 -8.81 -8.32 10.53
N SER A 156 -9.31 -9.37 9.88
CA SER A 156 -9.31 -9.43 8.42
C SER A 156 -10.47 -8.68 7.77
N TRP A 157 -11.63 -8.63 8.43
CA TRP A 157 -12.79 -7.88 7.98
C TRP A 157 -13.75 -7.62 9.14
N THR A 158 -14.75 -6.78 8.91
CA THR A 158 -15.84 -6.50 9.84
C THR A 158 -17.03 -5.96 9.04
N LYS A 159 -18.03 -5.41 9.72
CA LYS A 159 -19.21 -4.77 9.10
C LYS A 159 -19.40 -3.36 9.62
N LEU A 160 -19.90 -2.46 8.77
CA LEU A 160 -20.37 -1.15 9.18
C LEU A 160 -21.46 -1.26 10.25
N THR A 161 -21.52 -0.30 11.17
CA THR A 161 -22.64 -0.17 12.13
C THR A 161 -23.52 1.06 11.86
N GLY A 162 -23.24 1.79 10.79
CA GLY A 162 -24.03 2.91 10.30
C GLY A 162 -23.75 3.12 8.82
N SER A 163 -24.77 3.52 8.06
CA SER A 163 -24.62 3.74 6.63
C SER A 163 -23.69 4.92 6.34
N VAL A 164 -22.92 4.79 5.26
CA VAL A 164 -22.23 5.92 4.63
C VAL A 164 -22.82 6.15 3.24
N SER A 165 -22.83 7.40 2.80
CA SER A 165 -23.43 7.78 1.53
C SER A 165 -22.55 8.78 0.81
N PRO A 166 -22.71 8.95 -0.51
CA PRO A 166 -22.12 10.06 -1.21
C PRO A 166 -22.69 11.33 -0.61
N SER A 167 -21.83 12.24 -0.16
CA SER A 167 -22.30 13.56 0.24
C SER A 167 -22.97 14.23 -0.97
N THR A 168 -24.30 14.40 -0.89
CA THR A 168 -25.09 15.24 -1.80
C THR A 168 -25.11 16.70 -1.32
N ASP A 169 -24.65 16.95 -0.10
CA ASP A 169 -24.81 18.23 0.59
C ASP A 169 -23.51 19.03 0.59
N SER A 170 -23.62 20.34 0.45
CA SER A 170 -22.50 21.29 0.59
C SER A 170 -21.94 21.38 2.02
N CYS A 171 -22.49 20.61 2.97
CA CYS A 171 -22.11 20.67 4.37
C CYS A 171 -20.63 20.31 4.53
N GLY A 172 -19.85 21.26 5.05
CA GLY A 172 -18.41 21.10 5.21
C GLY A 172 -17.57 21.43 3.98
N VAL A 173 -18.15 21.87 2.85
CA VAL A 173 -17.39 22.49 1.75
C VAL A 173 -17.32 24.00 1.99
N VAL A 174 -16.11 24.51 2.24
CA VAL A 174 -15.86 25.96 2.41
C VAL A 174 -15.54 26.61 1.07
N PHE A 175 -14.74 25.93 0.25
CA PHE A 175 -14.34 26.41 -1.07
C PHE A 175 -14.15 25.23 -2.04
N ASP A 176 -14.53 25.43 -3.30
CA ASP A 176 -14.28 24.47 -4.39
C ASP A 176 -14.13 25.22 -5.72
N SER A 177 -12.93 25.21 -6.29
CA SER A 177 -12.62 26.00 -7.48
C SER A 177 -13.43 25.61 -8.71
N TRP A 178 -13.97 24.39 -8.78
CA TRP A 178 -14.84 23.97 -9.89
C TRP A 178 -16.26 24.51 -9.83
N ARG A 179 -16.68 25.01 -8.65
CA ARG A 179 -17.97 25.70 -8.47
C ARG A 179 -17.86 27.21 -8.72
N GLU A 180 -16.64 27.69 -8.94
CA GLU A 180 -16.29 29.09 -9.14
C GLU A 180 -15.81 29.33 -10.57
N LYS A 181 -15.72 30.61 -10.98
CA LYS A 181 -15.18 30.99 -12.31
C LYS A 181 -13.78 30.44 -12.59
N PHE A 182 -12.99 30.23 -11.54
CA PHE A 182 -11.66 29.63 -11.66
C PHE A 182 -11.68 28.25 -12.35
N GLY A 183 -12.77 27.49 -12.23
CA GLY A 183 -12.93 26.20 -12.90
C GLY A 183 -13.05 26.30 -14.43
N GLU A 184 -13.29 27.50 -14.97
CA GLU A 184 -13.36 27.75 -16.41
C GLU A 184 -11.97 27.99 -17.04
N GLU A 185 -10.93 28.14 -16.22
CA GLU A 185 -9.56 28.46 -16.66
C GLU A 185 -8.90 27.28 -17.40
N LYS A 186 -8.53 27.51 -18.66
CA LYS A 186 -8.00 26.48 -19.56
C LYS A 186 -6.53 26.65 -19.90
N GLU A 187 -5.88 27.67 -19.34
CA GLU A 187 -4.46 27.94 -19.58
C GLU A 187 -3.57 26.83 -19.03
N GLU A 188 -2.54 26.47 -19.80
CA GLU A 188 -1.51 25.54 -19.37
C GLU A 188 -0.35 26.28 -18.71
N GLY A 189 0.05 25.82 -17.53
CA GLY A 189 1.09 26.45 -16.73
C GLY A 189 0.81 26.30 -15.24
N VAL A 190 1.08 27.36 -14.47
CA VAL A 190 0.94 27.34 -13.01
C VAL A 190 -0.35 28.01 -12.60
N HIS A 191 -1.15 27.28 -11.82
CA HIS A 191 -2.36 27.78 -11.19
C HIS A 191 -2.09 27.94 -9.71
N VAL A 192 -2.43 29.09 -9.15
CA VAL A 192 -2.19 29.47 -7.75
C VAL A 192 -3.48 29.95 -7.12
N ILE A 193 -3.71 29.52 -5.89
CA ILE A 193 -4.73 30.09 -5.02
C ILE A 193 -4.15 30.32 -3.63
N VAL A 194 -4.58 31.38 -2.98
CA VAL A 194 -4.19 31.73 -1.63
C VAL A 194 -5.45 31.84 -0.81
N TRP A 195 -5.45 31.17 0.34
CA TRP A 195 -6.55 31.21 1.30
C TRP A 195 -6.12 31.89 2.58
N ASN A 196 -7.07 32.58 3.20
CA ASN A 196 -6.99 32.88 4.61
C ASN A 196 -7.09 31.56 5.42
N PRO A 197 -6.60 31.53 6.68
CA PRO A 197 -6.68 30.33 7.52
C PRO A 197 -8.10 29.81 7.78
N ASP A 198 -9.13 30.62 7.54
CA ASP A 198 -10.55 30.24 7.65
C ASP A 198 -11.11 29.59 6.37
N GLY A 199 -10.29 29.46 5.32
CA GLY A 199 -10.67 28.87 4.05
C GLY A 199 -11.23 29.85 3.01
N SER A 200 -11.46 31.12 3.37
CA SER A 200 -11.86 32.14 2.41
C SER A 200 -10.72 32.46 1.44
N VAL A 201 -11.05 32.71 0.17
CA VAL A 201 -10.05 33.07 -0.84
C VAL A 201 -9.49 34.45 -0.56
N PHE A 202 -8.16 34.55 -0.48
CA PHE A 202 -7.43 35.80 -0.36
C PHE A 202 -6.99 36.33 -1.73
N ASP A 203 -6.42 35.46 -2.57
CA ASP A 203 -5.94 35.81 -3.90
C ASP A 203 -5.91 34.58 -4.82
N LEU A 204 -5.85 34.79 -6.13
CA LEU A 204 -5.72 33.72 -7.13
C LEU A 204 -4.94 34.19 -8.35
N GLY A 205 -4.30 33.25 -9.05
CA GLY A 205 -3.54 33.54 -10.25
C GLY A 205 -3.43 32.36 -11.19
N VAL A 206 -3.55 32.63 -12.49
CA VAL A 206 -3.32 31.67 -13.57
C VAL A 206 -2.21 32.22 -14.46
N PHE A 207 -1.14 31.43 -14.61
CA PHE A 207 0.06 31.84 -15.31
C PHE A 207 0.34 30.87 -16.45
N ALA A 208 0.24 31.35 -17.70
CA ALA A 208 0.36 30.54 -18.91
C ALA A 208 1.83 30.19 -19.27
N THR A 209 2.56 29.61 -18.32
CA THR A 209 4.02 29.44 -18.41
C THR A 209 4.49 28.50 -19.52
N LYS A 210 3.59 27.66 -20.07
CA LYS A 210 3.91 26.76 -21.19
C LYS A 210 4.49 27.50 -22.41
N SER A 211 4.01 28.71 -22.68
CA SER A 211 4.48 29.56 -23.79
C SER A 211 5.98 29.88 -23.66
N GLY A 212 6.52 29.81 -22.43
CA GLY A 212 7.87 30.24 -22.11
C GLY A 212 8.02 31.76 -22.09
N GLU A 213 6.93 32.53 -22.20
CA GLU A 213 6.96 33.98 -22.15
C GLU A 213 7.41 34.46 -20.77
N GLN A 214 8.48 35.28 -20.76
CA GLN A 214 9.06 35.80 -19.52
C GLN A 214 8.06 36.63 -18.70
N LYS A 215 7.06 37.23 -19.37
CA LYS A 215 6.02 38.04 -18.72
C LYS A 215 5.16 37.24 -17.75
N ASP A 216 4.81 36.00 -18.09
CA ASP A 216 3.98 35.15 -17.23
C ASP A 216 4.77 34.64 -16.03
N VAL A 217 6.03 34.24 -16.27
CA VAL A 217 6.96 33.86 -15.20
C VAL A 217 7.21 35.03 -14.24
N ASP A 218 7.48 36.22 -14.77
CA ASP A 218 7.71 37.40 -13.94
C ASP A 218 6.43 37.82 -13.18
N SER A 219 5.24 37.60 -13.75
CA SER A 219 3.97 37.85 -13.06
C SER A 219 3.74 36.88 -11.91
N PHE A 220 4.03 35.59 -12.13
CA PHE A 220 4.01 34.58 -11.07
C PHE A 220 4.99 34.94 -9.95
N VAL A 221 6.24 35.25 -10.29
CA VAL A 221 7.27 35.61 -9.30
C VAL A 221 6.87 36.85 -8.51
N ARG A 222 6.32 37.89 -9.15
CA ARG A 222 5.81 39.08 -8.46
C ARG A 222 4.69 38.75 -7.47
N MET A 223 3.74 37.89 -7.85
CA MET A 223 2.70 37.42 -6.94
C MET A 223 3.34 36.70 -5.74
N MET A 224 4.22 35.73 -6.00
CA MET A 224 4.86 34.94 -4.94
C MET A 224 5.69 35.80 -3.99
N ASP A 225 6.49 36.74 -4.49
CA ASP A 225 7.29 37.63 -3.65
C ASP A 225 6.40 38.54 -2.78
N GLY A 226 5.27 39.03 -3.31
CA GLY A 226 4.29 39.79 -2.55
C GLY A 226 3.59 38.96 -1.46
N LEU A 227 3.41 37.66 -1.68
CA LEU A 227 2.81 36.76 -0.70
C LEU A 227 3.74 36.41 0.45
N MET A 228 5.05 36.56 0.33
CA MET A 228 6.00 36.16 1.39
C MET A 228 5.81 36.92 2.71
N SER A 229 5.17 38.10 2.70
CA SER A 229 4.80 38.83 3.93
C SER A 229 3.52 38.33 4.59
N GLU A 230 2.69 37.56 3.89
CA GLU A 230 1.37 37.10 4.34
C GLU A 230 1.46 35.82 5.20
N THR A 231 2.29 35.87 6.24
CA THR A 231 2.58 34.71 7.11
C THR A 231 1.31 34.11 7.70
N GLY A 232 1.21 32.78 7.67
CA GLY A 232 0.08 32.02 8.20
C GLY A 232 -1.05 31.76 7.20
N LYS A 233 -1.15 32.53 6.10
CA LYS A 233 -2.04 32.18 4.98
C LYS A 233 -1.59 30.86 4.32
N VAL A 234 -2.50 30.21 3.61
CA VAL A 234 -2.24 28.94 2.92
C VAL A 234 -2.20 29.19 1.43
N VAL A 235 -1.15 28.71 0.76
CA VAL A 235 -1.02 28.76 -0.70
C VAL A 235 -1.16 27.35 -1.28
N GLY A 236 -2.01 27.21 -2.29
CA GLY A 236 -2.14 26.03 -3.13
C GLY A 236 -1.59 26.32 -4.53
N ILE A 237 -0.73 25.45 -5.04
CA ILE A 237 -0.15 25.51 -6.37
C ILE A 237 -0.45 24.21 -7.09
N ALA A 238 -0.87 24.29 -8.35
CA ALA A 238 -1.06 23.12 -9.21
C ALA A 238 -0.58 23.42 -10.64
N VAL A 239 0.08 22.46 -11.27
CA VAL A 239 0.54 22.59 -12.67
C VAL A 239 -0.50 22.00 -13.61
N ARG A 240 -1.12 22.84 -14.43
CA ARG A 240 -2.07 22.38 -15.44
C ARG A 240 -1.36 22.10 -16.76
N GLY A 241 -1.34 20.83 -17.18
CA GLY A 241 -0.83 20.43 -18.49
C GLY A 241 0.69 20.49 -18.60
N SER A 242 1.32 21.66 -18.62
CA SER A 242 2.78 21.77 -18.73
C SER A 242 3.30 23.09 -18.21
N LEU A 243 4.44 23.05 -17.53
CA LEU A 243 5.22 24.26 -17.20
C LEU A 243 5.89 24.88 -18.43
N GLY A 244 6.06 24.10 -19.51
CA GLY A 244 6.95 24.42 -20.64
C GLY A 244 8.18 23.52 -20.67
N LYS A 245 9.08 23.73 -21.63
CA LYS A 245 10.37 23.01 -21.64
C LYS A 245 11.28 23.56 -20.54
N PRO A 246 12.05 22.72 -19.82
CA PRO A 246 13.05 23.20 -18.89
C PRO A 246 14.03 24.15 -19.59
N GLN A 247 14.08 25.40 -19.14
CA GLN A 247 14.93 26.45 -19.72
C GLN A 247 15.25 27.51 -18.66
N LYS A 248 16.28 28.32 -18.91
CA LYS A 248 16.74 29.35 -17.96
C LYS A 248 15.63 30.34 -17.54
N SER A 249 14.61 30.56 -18.36
CA SER A 249 13.51 31.48 -18.02
C SER A 249 12.62 30.97 -16.88
N LEU A 250 12.56 29.66 -16.63
CA LEU A 250 11.77 29.07 -15.53
C LEU A 250 12.51 29.07 -14.18
N GLU A 251 13.79 29.45 -14.14
CA GLU A 251 14.60 29.35 -12.92
C GLU A 251 14.02 30.15 -11.75
N LYS A 252 13.53 31.36 -12.02
CA LYS A 252 12.90 32.20 -10.98
C LYS A 252 11.60 31.59 -10.44
N LEU A 253 10.85 30.89 -11.29
CA LEU A 253 9.64 30.17 -10.90
C LEU A 253 9.97 29.02 -9.96
N TYR A 254 10.98 28.21 -10.31
CA TYR A 254 11.44 27.12 -9.44
C TYR A 254 11.86 27.64 -8.08
N LEU A 255 12.68 28.69 -8.05
CA LEU A 255 13.13 29.30 -6.79
C LEU A 255 11.97 29.81 -5.93
N ALA A 256 10.93 30.39 -6.54
CA ALA A 256 9.75 30.87 -5.79
C ALA A 256 8.97 29.71 -5.13
N ILE A 257 8.85 28.57 -5.81
CA ILE A 257 8.21 27.37 -5.26
C ILE A 257 9.12 26.69 -4.21
N GLU A 258 10.43 26.70 -4.42
CA GLU A 258 11.41 26.16 -3.48
C GLU A 258 11.48 26.98 -2.17
N LYS A 259 11.27 28.30 -2.23
CA LYS A 259 11.12 29.16 -1.04
C LYS A 259 9.94 28.73 -0.16
N LEU A 260 8.88 28.19 -0.75
CA LEU A 260 7.77 27.59 -0.01
C LEU A 260 8.10 26.20 0.55
N GLY A 261 9.25 25.61 0.21
CA GLY A 261 9.66 24.27 0.64
C GLY A 261 9.37 23.16 -0.38
N GLY A 262 8.93 23.49 -1.60
CA GLY A 262 8.82 22.51 -2.68
C GLY A 262 10.20 22.00 -3.11
N ARG A 263 10.31 20.72 -3.49
CA ARG A 263 11.56 20.04 -3.83
C ARG A 263 11.49 19.34 -5.19
N SER A 264 10.30 18.94 -5.61
CA SER A 264 10.12 18.13 -6.83
C SER A 264 9.83 18.94 -8.09
N ILE A 265 9.53 20.25 -7.98
CA ILE A 265 9.10 21.09 -9.11
C ILE A 265 10.07 21.06 -10.31
N ARG A 266 11.38 20.98 -10.07
CA ARG A 266 12.40 20.93 -11.13
C ARG A 266 12.37 19.65 -11.96
N GLN A 267 11.76 18.59 -11.43
CA GLN A 267 11.68 17.28 -12.07
C GLN A 267 10.44 17.14 -12.95
N VAL A 268 9.49 18.08 -12.84
CA VAL A 268 8.21 18.04 -13.54
C VAL A 268 8.41 18.17 -15.04
N LYS A 269 8.05 17.11 -15.78
CA LYS A 269 8.07 17.10 -17.24
C LYS A 269 6.71 17.53 -17.81
N PRO A 270 6.65 17.86 -19.10
CA PRO A 270 5.36 18.16 -19.74
C PRO A 270 4.35 17.04 -19.51
N LYS A 271 3.11 17.41 -19.17
CA LYS A 271 1.95 16.54 -18.88
C LYS A 271 1.99 15.81 -17.55
N GLU A 272 3.08 15.91 -16.80
CA GLU A 272 3.15 15.36 -15.44
C GLU A 272 2.43 16.31 -14.47
N PRO A 273 1.48 15.79 -13.66
CA PRO A 273 0.81 16.60 -12.66
C PRO A 273 1.75 16.92 -11.49
N TYR A 274 1.70 18.17 -11.03
CA TYR A 274 2.41 18.63 -9.84
C TYR A 274 1.47 19.46 -8.98
N THR A 275 1.55 19.27 -7.67
CA THR A 275 0.79 20.06 -6.70
C THR A 275 1.61 20.37 -5.46
N LEU A 276 1.31 21.50 -4.83
CA LEU A 276 1.90 21.91 -3.55
C LEU A 276 0.86 22.66 -2.73
N VAL A 277 0.80 22.39 -1.43
CA VAL A 277 0.07 23.20 -0.45
C VAL A 277 1.02 23.52 0.70
N ALA A 278 1.11 24.80 1.07
CA ALA A 278 2.02 25.29 2.09
C ALA A 278 1.39 26.39 2.94
N SER A 279 1.77 26.46 4.22
CA SER A 279 1.55 27.65 5.02
C SER A 279 2.70 28.64 4.78
N ILE A 280 2.34 29.85 4.36
CA ILE A 280 3.31 30.92 4.09
C ILE A 280 4.06 31.25 5.37
N GLY A 281 5.40 31.37 5.26
CA GLY A 281 6.31 31.56 6.38
C GLY A 281 6.68 30.27 7.14
N HIS A 282 6.09 29.12 6.80
CA HIS A 282 6.33 27.84 7.47
C HIS A 282 6.65 26.71 6.47
N PRO A 283 7.78 26.78 5.74
CA PRO A 283 8.11 25.83 4.66
C PRO A 283 8.26 24.37 5.12
N ALA A 284 8.46 24.12 6.41
CA ALA A 284 8.48 22.76 6.97
C ALA A 284 7.10 22.06 6.95
N THR A 285 6.01 22.84 6.84
CA THR A 285 4.63 22.30 6.78
C THR A 285 4.22 21.90 5.37
N THR A 286 5.04 22.24 4.37
CA THR A 286 4.72 22.04 2.96
C THR A 286 4.48 20.58 2.64
N ARG A 287 3.44 20.37 1.83
CA ARG A 287 3.08 19.09 1.25
C ARG A 287 3.09 19.28 -0.25
N GLU A 288 3.80 18.42 -0.95
CA GLU A 288 3.82 18.42 -2.41
C GLU A 288 3.63 16.98 -2.90
N ASP A 289 3.15 16.87 -4.13
CA ASP A 289 3.02 15.60 -4.83
C ASP A 289 3.32 15.82 -6.30
N HIS A 290 3.98 14.83 -6.91
CA HIS A 290 4.41 14.82 -8.30
C HIS A 290 4.40 13.39 -8.80
N VAL A 291 3.58 13.13 -9.83
CA VAL A 291 3.49 11.80 -10.42
C VAL A 291 4.22 11.77 -11.75
N THR A 292 5.30 10.99 -11.79
CA THR A 292 6.19 10.82 -12.95
C THR A 292 5.88 9.58 -13.79
N ARG A 293 5.01 8.68 -13.30
CA ARG A 293 4.79 7.34 -13.87
C ARG A 293 3.37 7.17 -14.36
N TYR A 294 3.24 6.64 -15.58
CA TYR A 294 2.04 5.94 -16.04
C TYR A 294 2.13 4.48 -15.60
N PRO A 295 1.36 4.05 -14.59
CA PRO A 295 0.90 2.68 -14.56
C PRO A 295 -0.63 2.67 -14.52
N ASP A 296 -1.26 2.13 -15.55
CA ASP A 296 -2.65 1.61 -15.53
C ASP A 296 -3.78 2.54 -15.06
N LYS A 297 -3.66 3.86 -15.20
CA LYS A 297 -4.80 4.78 -15.02
C LYS A 297 -4.92 5.71 -16.23
N ASP A 298 -6.14 5.79 -16.78
CA ASP A 298 -6.55 6.82 -17.74
C ASP A 298 -6.34 8.25 -17.22
N LEU A 299 -6.10 8.40 -15.91
CA LEU A 299 -5.85 9.65 -15.21
C LEU A 299 -4.54 9.57 -14.41
N LEU A 300 -3.58 10.43 -14.75
CA LEU A 300 -2.48 10.81 -13.89
C LEU A 300 -2.94 11.91 -12.95
N GLN A 301 -2.76 11.76 -11.64
CA GLN A 301 -3.18 12.74 -10.66
C GLN A 301 -2.13 12.90 -9.57
N ALA A 302 -1.78 14.14 -9.26
CA ALA A 302 -1.03 14.51 -8.06
C ALA A 302 -1.96 15.31 -7.13
N SER A 303 -1.81 15.10 -5.82
CA SER A 303 -2.56 15.85 -4.81
C SER A 303 -1.76 16.17 -3.57
N ALA A 304 -1.84 17.41 -3.12
CA ALA A 304 -1.24 17.88 -1.89
C ALA A 304 -2.33 18.34 -0.92
N THR A 305 -2.21 17.95 0.35
CA THR A 305 -3.20 18.25 1.39
C THR A 305 -2.52 18.80 2.63
N LEU A 306 -2.98 19.95 3.12
CA LEU A 306 -2.55 20.54 4.39
C LEU A 306 -3.73 20.64 5.36
N VAL A 307 -3.53 20.13 6.58
CA VAL A 307 -4.54 20.20 7.65
C VAL A 307 -4.14 21.30 8.63
N LEU A 308 -5.06 22.24 8.90
CA LEU A 308 -4.92 23.21 9.98
C LEU A 308 -5.81 22.79 11.15
N ASP A 309 -5.22 22.14 12.15
CA ASP A 309 -5.96 21.54 13.27
C ASP A 309 -6.73 22.56 14.11
N THR A 310 -6.27 23.81 14.19
CA THR A 310 -6.96 24.88 14.93
C THR A 310 -8.33 25.26 14.35
N ARG A 311 -8.60 24.89 13.10
CA ARG A 311 -9.84 25.23 12.38
C ARG A 311 -10.60 24.00 11.89
N HIS A 312 -10.05 22.80 12.06
CA HIS A 312 -10.60 21.57 11.47
C HIS A 312 -10.85 21.67 9.96
N LEU A 313 -10.00 22.42 9.25
CA LEU A 313 -10.05 22.59 7.80
C LEU A 313 -8.89 21.89 7.11
N VAL A 314 -9.18 21.43 5.91
CA VAL A 314 -8.28 20.68 5.05
C VAL A 314 -8.20 21.41 3.70
N PHE A 315 -7.00 21.85 3.36
CA PHE A 315 -6.68 22.60 2.15
C PHE A 315 -6.07 21.65 1.14
N ILE A 316 -6.67 21.56 -0.04
CA ILE A 316 -6.35 20.52 -1.03
C ILE A 316 -6.06 21.21 -2.37
N ALA A 317 -4.93 20.84 -2.98
CA ALA A 317 -4.62 21.15 -4.36
C ALA A 317 -4.50 19.84 -5.15
N VAL A 318 -5.14 19.78 -6.32
CA VAL A 318 -5.13 18.62 -7.21
C VAL A 318 -4.74 19.06 -8.61
N SER A 319 -3.90 18.26 -9.26
CA SER A 319 -3.53 18.39 -10.66
C SER A 319 -3.78 17.06 -11.34
N GLY A 320 -4.41 17.08 -12.51
CA GLY A 320 -4.72 15.87 -13.27
C GLY A 320 -4.48 15.98 -14.76
N THR A 321 -4.01 14.89 -15.36
CA THR A 321 -3.86 14.70 -16.80
C THR A 321 -4.54 13.40 -17.21
N VAL A 322 -5.55 13.50 -18.07
CA VAL A 322 -6.21 12.33 -18.67
C VAL A 322 -5.45 11.92 -19.93
N ALA A 323 -4.99 10.67 -19.96
CA ALA A 323 -4.18 10.09 -21.04
C ALA A 323 -4.93 10.11 -22.38
N HIS A 324 -6.17 9.62 -22.37
CA HIS A 324 -7.04 9.58 -23.53
C HIS A 324 -7.81 10.91 -23.69
N GLY A 325 -7.52 11.63 -24.78
CA GLY A 325 -8.17 12.89 -25.13
C GLY A 325 -7.47 14.16 -24.63
N TYR A 326 -6.29 14.04 -24.00
CA TYR A 326 -5.43 15.16 -23.58
C TYR A 326 -6.15 16.26 -22.78
N LYS A 327 -7.01 15.86 -21.84
CA LYS A 327 -7.66 16.81 -20.92
C LYS A 327 -6.81 16.99 -19.67
N HIS A 328 -6.55 18.24 -19.32
CA HIS A 328 -5.83 18.62 -18.11
C HIS A 328 -6.77 19.41 -17.20
N PHE A 329 -6.62 19.23 -15.89
CA PHE A 329 -7.40 19.98 -14.91
C PHE A 329 -6.56 20.27 -13.66
N THR A 330 -6.98 21.31 -12.97
CA THR A 330 -6.58 21.63 -11.60
C THR A 330 -7.84 21.77 -10.78
N ARG A 331 -7.76 21.44 -9.49
CA ARG A 331 -8.84 21.67 -8.54
C ARG A 331 -8.26 22.08 -7.21
N PHE A 332 -8.86 23.09 -6.62
CA PHE A 332 -8.50 23.56 -5.29
C PHE A 332 -9.73 23.53 -4.40
N ARG A 333 -9.59 22.97 -3.20
CA ARG A 333 -10.70 22.83 -2.25
C ARG A 333 -10.26 23.20 -0.85
N VAL A 334 -11.20 23.77 -0.10
CA VAL A 334 -11.12 23.84 1.35
C VAL A 334 -12.37 23.16 1.91
N ILE A 335 -12.16 22.10 2.68
CA ILE A 335 -13.23 21.30 3.25
C ILE A 335 -12.99 21.03 4.73
N SER A 336 -14.05 20.72 5.46
CA SER A 336 -13.95 20.29 6.84
C SER A 336 -13.20 18.96 6.97
N ARG A 337 -12.51 18.75 8.09
CA ARG A 337 -11.78 17.52 8.40
C ARG A 337 -12.68 16.29 8.38
N SER A 338 -13.92 16.42 8.85
CA SER A 338 -14.90 15.32 8.86
C SER A 338 -15.26 14.86 7.44
N LEU A 339 -15.40 15.82 6.52
CA LEU A 339 -15.65 15.53 5.12
C LEU A 339 -14.40 14.98 4.42
N ALA A 340 -13.22 15.53 4.70
CA ALA A 340 -11.96 15.05 4.09
C ALA A 340 -11.56 13.65 4.54
N TYR A 341 -11.90 13.30 5.78
CA TYR A 341 -11.51 12.04 6.42
C TYR A 341 -12.70 11.38 7.11
N PRO A 342 -13.60 10.72 6.35
CA PRO A 342 -14.84 10.16 6.89
C PRO A 342 -14.56 9.19 8.04
N LEU A 343 -15.37 9.29 9.09
CA LEU A 343 -15.31 8.38 10.23
C LEU A 343 -16.20 7.17 9.96
N LEU A 344 -15.61 5.98 9.95
CA LEU A 344 -16.34 4.72 9.89
C LEU A 344 -16.42 4.13 11.29
N THR A 345 -17.62 3.69 11.69
CA THR A 345 -17.82 2.87 12.90
C THR A 345 -18.17 1.46 12.46
N VAL A 346 -17.48 0.49 13.04
CA VAL A 346 -17.58 -0.92 12.67
C VAL A 346 -17.96 -1.79 13.86
N LEU A 347 -18.31 -3.04 13.59
CA LEU A 347 -18.82 -3.98 14.57
C LEU A 347 -17.73 -4.45 15.55
N ASP A 348 -16.51 -4.64 15.07
CA ASP A 348 -15.40 -5.26 15.79
C ASP A 348 -14.33 -4.28 16.26
N ASP A 349 -13.46 -4.73 17.16
CA ASP A 349 -12.19 -4.07 17.47
C ASP A 349 -11.25 -4.14 16.24
N VAL A 350 -10.87 -2.97 15.72
CA VAL A 350 -9.98 -2.79 14.56
C VAL A 350 -8.69 -2.05 14.95
N THR A 351 -8.31 -2.06 16.23
CA THR A 351 -7.03 -1.46 16.68
C THR A 351 -5.79 -2.06 16.03
N SER A 352 -5.92 -3.25 15.43
CA SER A 352 -4.86 -3.86 14.61
C SER A 352 -4.63 -3.18 13.25
N TRP A 353 -5.58 -2.36 12.79
CA TRP A 353 -5.49 -1.61 11.54
C TRP A 353 -4.74 -0.29 11.78
N GLN A 354 -3.87 0.08 10.85
CA GLN A 354 -2.94 1.19 11.00
C GLN A 354 -3.10 2.21 9.87
N PRO A 355 -2.74 3.49 10.10
CA PRO A 355 -2.66 4.47 9.02
C PRO A 355 -1.79 3.96 7.86
N GLY A 356 -2.28 4.11 6.64
CA GLY A 356 -1.67 3.57 5.43
C GLY A 356 -2.16 2.17 5.02
N ASP A 357 -2.87 1.44 5.89
CA ASP A 357 -3.55 0.22 5.48
C ASP A 357 -4.70 0.55 4.51
N GLU A 358 -4.85 -0.26 3.47
CA GLU A 358 -5.97 -0.20 2.53
C GLU A 358 -7.10 -1.13 3.01
N ILE A 359 -8.33 -0.62 2.94
CA ILE A 359 -9.55 -1.38 3.16
C ILE A 359 -10.41 -1.36 1.90
N VAL A 360 -11.25 -2.37 1.72
CA VAL A 360 -12.37 -2.33 0.78
C VAL A 360 -13.68 -2.25 1.54
N VAL A 361 -14.53 -1.30 1.17
CA VAL A 361 -15.93 -1.25 1.59
C VAL A 361 -16.76 -1.89 0.48
N ALA A 362 -17.38 -3.03 0.77
CA ALA A 362 -18.11 -3.82 -0.21
C ALA A 362 -19.36 -3.06 -0.71
N SER A 363 -19.76 -3.35 -1.95
CA SER A 363 -21.03 -2.87 -2.49
C SER A 363 -22.20 -3.46 -1.69
N THR A 364 -23.19 -2.62 -1.40
CA THR A 364 -24.49 -3.03 -0.84
C THR A 364 -25.63 -2.88 -1.86
N ASP A 365 -25.29 -2.78 -3.14
CA ASP A 365 -26.23 -2.69 -4.26
C ASP A 365 -26.00 -3.87 -5.23
N PHE A 366 -26.84 -4.02 -6.25
CA PHE A 366 -26.72 -5.05 -7.29
C PHE A 366 -25.44 -4.92 -8.14
N GLU A 367 -24.84 -3.73 -8.16
CA GLU A 367 -23.63 -3.45 -8.92
C GLU A 367 -22.39 -3.68 -8.05
N TRP A 368 -21.71 -4.79 -8.29
CA TRP A 368 -20.52 -5.20 -7.53
C TRP A 368 -19.35 -4.22 -7.71
N THR A 369 -19.30 -3.47 -8.82
CA THR A 369 -18.26 -2.47 -9.08
C THR A 369 -18.37 -1.21 -8.21
N GLN A 370 -19.42 -1.08 -7.40
CA GLN A 370 -19.58 0.01 -6.43
C GLN A 370 -18.79 -0.21 -5.13
N ALA A 371 -17.99 -1.27 -5.02
CA ALA A 371 -17.04 -1.41 -3.93
C ALA A 371 -15.98 -0.28 -4.00
N GLU A 372 -15.61 0.27 -2.85
CA GLU A 372 -14.62 1.36 -2.77
C GLU A 372 -13.42 0.93 -1.94
N VAL A 373 -12.22 1.14 -2.48
CA VAL A 373 -10.97 1.00 -1.72
C VAL A 373 -10.65 2.33 -1.08
N LYS A 374 -10.36 2.31 0.22
CA LYS A 374 -9.99 3.49 1.01
C LYS A 374 -8.71 3.21 1.79
N THR A 375 -7.93 4.25 2.04
CA THR A 375 -6.72 4.24 2.87
C THR A 375 -7.06 4.74 4.27
N ILE A 376 -6.68 4.00 5.30
CA ILE A 376 -6.83 4.44 6.68
C ILE A 376 -5.89 5.62 6.95
N VAL A 377 -6.41 6.67 7.57
CA VAL A 377 -5.63 7.85 7.99
C VAL A 377 -5.53 7.91 9.51
N GLN A 378 -4.65 8.79 10.01
CA GLN A 378 -4.46 8.97 11.44
C GLN A 378 -5.78 9.38 12.14
N CYS A 379 -6.18 8.61 13.15
CA CYS A 379 -7.34 8.89 13.98
C CYS A 379 -7.01 8.77 15.48
N PRO A 380 -6.36 9.79 16.09
CA PRO A 380 -5.96 9.74 17.51
C PRO A 380 -7.15 9.71 18.48
N ASP A 381 -8.32 10.13 18.00
CA ASP A 381 -9.59 10.29 18.71
C ASP A 381 -10.57 9.12 18.49
N CYS A 382 -10.21 8.12 17.67
CA CYS A 382 -11.08 6.98 17.38
C CYS A 382 -11.20 6.02 18.56
N ALA A 383 -12.41 5.51 18.79
CA ALA A 383 -12.63 4.33 19.61
C ALA A 383 -12.05 3.07 18.95
N ARG A 384 -11.99 1.95 19.69
CA ARG A 384 -11.41 0.69 19.19
C ARG A 384 -12.10 0.12 17.95
N ASN A 385 -13.36 0.49 17.72
CA ASN A 385 -14.18 0.07 16.59
C ASN A 385 -14.42 1.22 15.59
N GLN A 386 -13.52 2.20 15.56
CA GLN A 386 -13.62 3.36 14.69
C GLN A 386 -12.32 3.58 13.93
N ILE A 387 -12.46 4.04 12.69
CA ILE A 387 -11.34 4.44 11.83
C ILE A 387 -11.74 5.67 11.02
N ARG A 388 -10.74 6.48 10.66
CA ARG A 388 -10.91 7.47 9.60
C ARG A 388 -10.22 6.98 8.34
N VAL A 389 -10.82 7.28 7.21
CA VAL A 389 -10.30 6.92 5.90
C VAL A 389 -10.11 8.14 5.02
N ASP A 390 -9.37 8.02 3.92
CA ASP A 390 -9.27 9.07 2.92
C ASP A 390 -10.61 9.29 2.20
N GLY A 391 -10.91 10.56 1.99
CA GLY A 391 -12.03 11.00 1.17
C GLY A 391 -11.72 10.99 -0.32
N ASP A 392 -12.75 10.90 -1.16
CA ASP A 392 -12.56 11.14 -2.60
C ASP A 392 -12.41 12.64 -2.88
N ILE A 393 -11.15 13.06 -3.00
CA ILE A 393 -10.75 14.45 -3.26
C ILE A 393 -11.25 14.99 -4.61
N LEU A 394 -11.55 14.11 -5.58
CA LEU A 394 -12.11 14.47 -6.88
C LEU A 394 -13.65 14.49 -6.91
N SER A 395 -14.34 13.91 -5.94
CA SER A 395 -15.80 13.98 -5.85
C SER A 395 -16.26 14.85 -4.66
N SER A 396 -17.31 14.45 -3.95
CA SER A 396 -17.89 15.22 -2.84
C SER A 396 -17.03 15.19 -1.58
N GLY A 397 -16.02 14.31 -1.50
CA GLY A 397 -15.07 14.23 -0.39
C GLY A 397 -15.28 13.03 0.52
N GLU A 398 -16.38 12.28 0.42
CA GLU A 398 -16.68 11.17 1.34
C GLU A 398 -16.55 9.80 0.62
N PHE A 399 -17.66 9.34 0.06
CA PHE A 399 -17.80 8.11 -0.70
C PHE A 399 -18.44 8.44 -2.04
N ARG A 400 -18.18 7.61 -3.06
CA ARG A 400 -18.84 7.75 -4.36
C ARG A 400 -20.17 7.03 -4.40
N TYR A 401 -20.32 5.98 -3.59
CA TYR A 401 -21.52 5.16 -3.50
C TYR A 401 -22.05 5.09 -2.06
N SER A 402 -23.31 4.67 -1.93
CA SER A 402 -23.89 4.40 -0.62
C SER A 402 -23.52 2.99 -0.18
N HIS A 403 -23.08 2.86 1.06
CA HIS A 403 -22.81 1.57 1.71
C HIS A 403 -23.70 1.45 2.94
N PHE A 404 -24.61 0.47 2.91
CA PHE A 404 -25.63 0.29 3.93
C PHE A 404 -25.02 -0.25 5.23
N GLY A 405 -25.47 0.24 6.39
CA GLY A 405 -24.90 -0.11 7.69
C GLY A 405 -25.91 -0.64 8.72
N HIS A 406 -27.07 -1.13 8.28
CA HIS A 406 -28.11 -1.66 9.18
C HIS A 406 -28.51 -3.12 8.89
N VAL A 407 -29.13 -3.75 9.89
CA VAL A 407 -29.81 -5.06 9.76
C VAL A 407 -31.29 -4.78 9.48
N THR A 408 -31.84 -5.31 8.40
CA THR A 408 -33.22 -5.06 7.99
C THR A 408 -34.01 -6.37 8.03
N TYR A 409 -35.17 -6.39 8.70
CA TYR A 409 -36.03 -7.58 8.81
C TYR A 409 -35.31 -8.87 9.27
N GLY A 410 -34.25 -8.74 10.08
CA GLY A 410 -33.43 -9.86 10.56
C GLY A 410 -32.35 -10.34 9.58
N VAL A 411 -32.22 -9.71 8.40
CA VAL A 411 -31.16 -9.95 7.44
C VAL A 411 -30.04 -8.93 7.66
N ASP A 412 -28.81 -9.43 7.83
CA ASP A 412 -27.64 -8.59 8.01
C ASP A 412 -27.11 -8.09 6.65
N GLU A 413 -27.59 -6.92 6.24
CA GLU A 413 -27.30 -6.25 4.96
C GLU A 413 -26.15 -5.24 5.07
N ARG A 414 -25.45 -5.21 6.21
CA ARG A 414 -24.38 -4.24 6.48
C ARG A 414 -23.21 -4.49 5.55
N ALA A 415 -22.67 -3.41 4.99
CA ALA A 415 -21.49 -3.45 4.14
C ALA A 415 -20.33 -4.10 4.89
N GLU A 416 -19.75 -5.11 4.26
CA GLU A 416 -18.54 -5.75 4.73
C GLU A 416 -17.36 -4.83 4.44
N ILE A 417 -16.46 -4.71 5.41
CA ILE A 417 -15.21 -3.98 5.27
C ILE A 417 -14.07 -4.97 5.43
N GLY A 418 -13.32 -5.20 4.35
CA GLY A 418 -12.16 -6.09 4.34
C GLY A 418 -10.85 -5.31 4.40
N LEU A 419 -9.91 -5.76 5.24
CA LEU A 419 -8.54 -5.26 5.25
C LEU A 419 -7.76 -5.92 4.10
N LEU A 420 -7.24 -5.10 3.20
CA LEU A 420 -6.49 -5.55 2.02
C LEU A 420 -4.99 -5.69 2.31
N THR A 421 -4.43 -4.75 3.08
CA THR A 421 -2.99 -4.68 3.33
C THR A 421 -2.53 -5.73 4.34
N ARG A 422 -1.46 -6.45 3.99
CA ARG A 422 -0.68 -7.30 4.90
C ARG A 422 0.80 -6.92 4.85
N ASN A 423 1.55 -7.27 5.88
CA ASN A 423 2.98 -6.94 5.95
C ASN A 423 3.84 -7.89 5.09
N ILE A 424 3.37 -9.11 4.83
CA ILE A 424 3.96 -10.02 3.84
C ILE A 424 3.14 -9.95 2.55
N ARG A 425 3.80 -9.73 1.41
CA ARG A 425 3.16 -9.70 0.08
C ARG A 425 3.88 -10.61 -0.90
N VAL A 426 3.11 -11.44 -1.60
CA VAL A 426 3.56 -12.18 -2.79
C VAL A 426 2.89 -11.57 -4.01
N GLU A 427 3.70 -11.12 -4.96
CA GLU A 427 3.25 -10.39 -6.13
C GLU A 427 3.76 -11.00 -7.42
N GLY A 428 2.87 -11.16 -8.40
CA GLY A 428 3.25 -11.48 -9.77
C GLY A 428 3.47 -10.21 -10.60
N GLU A 429 4.58 -10.15 -11.35
CA GLU A 429 4.77 -9.13 -12.37
C GLU A 429 3.68 -9.24 -13.44
N VAL A 430 3.12 -8.11 -13.85
CA VAL A 430 2.21 -8.00 -14.99
C VAL A 430 2.82 -7.02 -15.99
N GLN A 431 2.70 -7.30 -17.28
CA GLN A 431 3.30 -6.44 -18.31
C GLN A 431 2.43 -5.22 -18.60
N GLU A 432 3.09 -4.08 -18.84
CA GLU A 432 2.42 -2.79 -19.14
C GLU A 432 1.60 -2.82 -20.43
N SER A 433 1.98 -3.66 -21.39
CA SER A 433 1.23 -3.85 -22.63
C SER A 433 0.83 -5.31 -22.79
N CYS A 434 -0.37 -5.51 -23.31
CA CYS A 434 -0.87 -6.81 -23.71
C CYS A 434 0.14 -7.51 -24.65
N TYR A 435 0.43 -8.76 -24.33
CA TYR A 435 1.15 -9.67 -25.21
C TYR A 435 0.43 -11.01 -25.20
N SER A 436 0.66 -11.81 -26.22
CA SER A 436 0.04 -13.13 -26.31
C SER A 436 0.97 -14.11 -26.99
N ASN A 437 1.15 -15.26 -26.35
CA ASN A 437 1.84 -16.42 -26.89
C ASN A 437 0.86 -17.59 -27.16
N SER A 438 -0.42 -17.41 -26.84
CA SER A 438 -1.50 -18.33 -27.21
C SER A 438 -2.78 -17.58 -27.63
N SER A 439 -3.66 -18.26 -28.37
CA SER A 439 -4.98 -17.72 -28.74
C SER A 439 -5.84 -17.38 -27.51
N ARG A 440 -5.65 -18.12 -26.41
CA ARG A 440 -6.38 -17.87 -25.16
C ARG A 440 -5.91 -16.59 -24.47
N GLU A 441 -4.60 -16.38 -24.38
CA GLU A 441 -4.03 -15.12 -23.87
C GLU A 441 -4.43 -13.94 -24.72
N LYS A 442 -4.40 -14.09 -26.06
CA LYS A 442 -4.86 -13.04 -26.97
C LYS A 442 -6.30 -12.65 -26.68
N TYR A 443 -7.20 -13.64 -26.56
CA TYR A 443 -8.59 -13.38 -26.22
C TYR A 443 -8.76 -12.64 -24.89
N LEU A 444 -8.01 -13.02 -23.86
CA LEU A 444 -8.08 -12.40 -22.54
C LEU A 444 -7.53 -10.98 -22.56
N CYS A 445 -6.40 -10.76 -23.24
CA CYS A 445 -5.83 -9.44 -23.46
C CYS A 445 -6.79 -8.52 -24.21
N ASP A 446 -7.41 -9.00 -25.30
CA ASP A 446 -8.38 -8.23 -26.08
C ASP A 446 -9.63 -7.88 -25.25
N ARG A 447 -10.04 -8.78 -24.34
CA ARG A 447 -11.24 -8.62 -23.51
C ARG A 447 -11.02 -7.68 -22.32
N PHE A 448 -9.88 -7.79 -21.65
CA PHE A 448 -9.62 -7.06 -20.40
C PHE A 448 -8.69 -5.86 -20.59
N GLY A 449 -7.99 -5.76 -21.72
CA GLY A 449 -7.04 -4.68 -21.99
C GLY A 449 -5.79 -4.72 -21.12
N MET A 450 -5.46 -5.88 -20.54
CA MET A 450 -4.32 -6.04 -19.63
C MET A 450 -3.70 -7.44 -19.73
N ASP A 451 -2.45 -7.57 -19.25
CA ASP A 451 -1.83 -8.86 -18.99
C ASP A 451 -2.56 -9.60 -17.87
N THR A 452 -2.88 -10.88 -18.09
CA THR A 452 -3.59 -11.76 -17.13
C THR A 452 -2.76 -12.97 -16.72
N PHE A 453 -1.45 -12.90 -16.97
CA PHE A 453 -0.49 -13.91 -16.60
C PHE A 453 0.16 -13.51 -15.26
N GLY A 454 -0.44 -13.89 -14.14
CA GLY A 454 0.08 -13.62 -12.80
C GLY A 454 1.08 -14.65 -12.28
N GLY A 455 1.55 -14.46 -11.05
CA GLY A 455 2.27 -15.49 -10.30
C GLY A 455 1.33 -16.57 -9.75
N HIS A 456 1.83 -17.65 -9.14
CA HIS A 456 0.98 -18.62 -8.46
C HIS A 456 1.74 -19.37 -7.36
N ILE A 457 1.00 -20.01 -6.45
CA ILE A 457 1.59 -20.87 -5.40
C ILE A 457 0.96 -22.25 -5.53
N LYS A 458 1.79 -23.29 -5.60
CA LYS A 458 1.34 -24.68 -5.71
C LYS A 458 2.13 -25.57 -4.77
N VAL A 459 1.40 -26.34 -3.98
CA VAL A 459 1.92 -27.41 -3.13
C VAL A 459 1.50 -28.72 -3.79
N VAL A 460 2.45 -29.61 -4.06
CA VAL A 460 2.16 -30.92 -4.66
C VAL A 460 2.29 -32.03 -3.61
N ARG A 461 2.10 -33.28 -4.04
CA ARG A 461 2.23 -34.47 -3.16
C ARG A 461 3.55 -34.48 -2.39
N GLY A 462 3.43 -34.63 -1.08
CA GLY A 462 4.57 -34.68 -0.15
C GLY A 462 5.10 -33.30 0.28
N GLY A 463 4.57 -32.20 -0.27
CA GLY A 463 4.87 -30.85 0.19
C GLY A 463 4.07 -30.47 1.44
N PHE A 464 4.63 -29.56 2.22
CA PHE A 464 4.01 -28.99 3.41
C PHE A 464 3.88 -27.47 3.29
N ALA A 465 2.69 -26.91 3.54
CA ALA A 465 2.52 -25.46 3.60
C ALA A 465 1.57 -24.98 4.71
N ARG A 466 1.99 -23.92 5.40
CA ARG A 466 1.12 -23.05 6.20
C ARG A 466 1.36 -21.61 5.78
N ILE A 467 0.30 -20.97 5.28
CA ILE A 467 0.36 -19.57 4.82
C ILE A 467 -0.77 -18.80 5.48
N GLU A 468 -0.42 -17.77 6.24
CA GLU A 468 -1.37 -16.89 6.88
C GLU A 468 -0.98 -15.42 6.89
N HIS A 469 -2.01 -14.57 7.01
CA HIS A 469 -1.85 -13.12 7.10
C HIS A 469 -0.97 -12.55 5.98
N THR A 470 -1.09 -13.13 4.78
CA THR A 470 -0.30 -12.77 3.60
C THR A 470 -1.18 -12.12 2.53
N GLU A 471 -0.67 -11.09 1.90
CA GLU A 471 -1.28 -10.44 0.74
C GLU A 471 -0.79 -11.11 -0.55
N LEU A 472 -1.73 -11.55 -1.38
CA LEU A 472 -1.49 -12.20 -2.66
C LEU A 472 -2.03 -11.28 -3.76
N TYR A 473 -1.11 -10.71 -4.55
CA TYR A 473 -1.39 -9.65 -5.51
C TYR A 473 -0.97 -10.07 -6.92
N HIS A 474 -1.81 -9.83 -7.93
CA HIS A 474 -1.55 -10.24 -9.32
C HIS A 474 -1.18 -11.74 -9.45
N LEU A 475 -1.87 -12.62 -8.72
CA LEU A 475 -1.68 -14.06 -8.81
C LEU A 475 -2.76 -14.75 -9.65
N GLY A 476 -2.52 -16.02 -9.98
CA GLY A 476 -3.31 -16.82 -10.92
C GLY A 476 -2.97 -16.56 -12.39
N GLN A 477 -3.16 -17.57 -13.24
CA GLN A 477 -2.92 -17.46 -14.68
C GLN A 477 -4.17 -17.89 -15.45
N GLN A 478 -4.96 -16.93 -15.92
CA GLN A 478 -6.30 -17.22 -16.46
C GLN A 478 -6.29 -18.01 -17.78
N ALA A 479 -5.19 -17.95 -18.54
CA ALA A 479 -5.00 -18.74 -19.75
C ALA A 479 -4.50 -20.17 -19.49
N SER A 480 -4.00 -20.45 -18.28
CA SER A 480 -3.28 -21.69 -17.95
C SER A 480 -3.88 -22.37 -16.73
N LYS A 481 -4.54 -23.52 -16.93
CA LYS A 481 -5.18 -24.26 -15.84
C LYS A 481 -4.15 -24.74 -14.79
N GLY A 482 -4.56 -24.82 -13.53
CA GLY A 482 -3.73 -25.34 -12.44
C GLY A 482 -2.83 -24.31 -11.74
N HIS A 483 -2.90 -23.04 -12.15
CA HIS A 483 -2.07 -21.96 -11.61
C HIS A 483 -2.95 -20.93 -10.90
N TYR A 484 -3.08 -21.08 -9.58
CA TYR A 484 -3.95 -20.28 -8.71
C TYR A 484 -3.13 -19.55 -7.64
N PRO A 485 -3.66 -18.49 -7.00
CA PRO A 485 -2.96 -17.80 -5.93
C PRO A 485 -2.48 -18.75 -4.82
N LEU A 486 -3.29 -19.75 -4.48
CA LEU A 486 -2.99 -20.81 -3.51
C LEU A 486 -3.61 -22.12 -4.00
N HIS A 487 -2.79 -23.17 -4.10
CA HIS A 487 -3.22 -24.45 -4.65
C HIS A 487 -2.58 -25.63 -3.92
N PHE A 488 -3.40 -26.45 -3.25
CA PHE A 488 -3.01 -27.82 -2.88
C PHE A 488 -3.39 -28.77 -4.02
N HIS A 489 -2.41 -29.42 -4.62
CA HIS A 489 -2.56 -30.24 -5.81
C HIS A 489 -2.16 -31.69 -5.57
N MET A 490 -3.16 -32.57 -5.48
CA MET A 490 -3.00 -34.01 -5.32
C MET A 490 -2.15 -34.38 -4.09
N CYS A 491 -2.29 -33.62 -3.00
CA CYS A 491 -1.45 -33.76 -1.81
C CYS A 491 -1.83 -34.95 -0.92
N ASP A 492 -2.92 -35.66 -1.24
CA ASP A 492 -3.53 -36.68 -0.39
C ASP A 492 -3.86 -36.08 1.00
N GLU A 493 -3.44 -36.69 2.11
CA GLU A 493 -3.73 -36.23 3.48
C GLU A 493 -2.76 -35.14 3.95
N VAL A 494 -3.27 -33.95 4.30
CA VAL A 494 -2.46 -32.79 4.73
C VAL A 494 -2.84 -32.22 6.09
N SER A 495 -3.24 -33.05 7.05
CA SER A 495 -3.50 -32.65 8.44
C SER A 495 -2.44 -31.69 9.00
N GLY A 496 -2.90 -30.54 9.51
CA GLY A 496 -2.05 -29.48 10.08
C GLY A 496 -1.58 -28.42 9.07
N GLN A 497 -1.78 -28.63 7.77
CA GLN A 497 -1.51 -27.63 6.73
C GLN A 497 -2.69 -26.69 6.53
N TYR A 498 -2.42 -25.43 6.20
CA TYR A 498 -3.49 -24.44 6.06
C TYR A 498 -3.18 -23.24 5.19
N PHE A 499 -4.26 -22.66 4.68
CA PHE A 499 -4.30 -21.31 4.14
C PHE A 499 -5.35 -20.51 4.92
N ARG A 500 -4.94 -19.58 5.79
CA ARG A 500 -5.85 -18.82 6.67
C ARG A 500 -5.62 -17.31 6.65
N ASN A 501 -6.67 -16.51 6.72
CA ASN A 501 -6.58 -15.04 6.87
C ASN A 501 -5.72 -14.32 5.79
N ASN A 502 -5.61 -14.90 4.59
CA ASN A 502 -4.87 -14.31 3.47
C ASN A 502 -5.77 -13.36 2.66
N CYS A 503 -5.19 -12.29 2.13
CA CYS A 503 -5.88 -11.38 1.22
C CYS A 503 -5.50 -11.70 -0.22
N ILE A 504 -6.44 -12.22 -1.03
CA ILE A 504 -6.27 -12.38 -2.47
C ILE A 504 -6.96 -11.21 -3.17
N ARG A 505 -6.19 -10.29 -3.75
CA ARG A 505 -6.75 -9.13 -4.46
C ARG A 505 -6.09 -8.94 -5.81
N ASN A 506 -6.80 -8.26 -6.71
CA ASN A 506 -6.35 -7.96 -8.07
C ASN A 506 -5.69 -9.18 -8.76
N SER A 507 -6.26 -10.37 -8.60
CA SER A 507 -5.69 -11.63 -9.08
C SER A 507 -6.54 -12.20 -10.22
N PHE A 508 -5.88 -12.85 -11.19
CA PHE A 508 -6.49 -13.36 -12.42
C PHE A 508 -7.14 -14.74 -12.25
N SER A 509 -6.88 -15.37 -11.11
CA SER A 509 -7.73 -16.40 -10.52
C SER A 509 -7.99 -16.01 -9.06
N ARG A 510 -9.23 -16.13 -8.60
CA ARG A 510 -9.65 -15.59 -7.28
C ARG A 510 -9.86 -16.65 -6.20
N CYS A 511 -9.72 -17.93 -6.55
CA CYS A 511 -10.00 -19.03 -5.64
C CYS A 511 -8.73 -19.58 -5.01
N ILE A 512 -8.86 -20.02 -3.76
CA ILE A 512 -8.00 -21.06 -3.20
C ILE A 512 -8.47 -22.38 -3.80
N THR A 513 -7.56 -23.16 -4.36
CA THR A 513 -7.90 -24.44 -4.98
C THR A 513 -7.36 -25.59 -4.13
N VAL A 514 -8.23 -26.51 -3.76
CA VAL A 514 -7.88 -27.78 -3.11
C VAL A 514 -8.32 -28.90 -4.04
N HIS A 515 -7.36 -29.64 -4.59
CA HIS A 515 -7.62 -30.68 -5.59
C HIS A 515 -6.97 -31.99 -5.17
N GLY A 516 -7.73 -33.08 -5.09
CA GLY A 516 -7.21 -34.40 -4.68
C GLY A 516 -6.46 -34.37 -3.35
N THR A 517 -6.94 -33.56 -2.40
CA THR A 517 -6.29 -33.28 -1.12
C THR A 517 -7.35 -33.27 -0.02
N ASP A 518 -7.05 -33.91 1.11
CA ASP A 518 -7.93 -34.13 2.25
C ASP A 518 -7.36 -33.47 3.52
N ASN A 519 -8.23 -33.04 4.45
CA ASN A 519 -7.88 -32.45 5.76
C ASN A 519 -7.01 -31.17 5.74
N ALA A 520 -6.96 -30.45 4.62
CA ALA A 520 -6.45 -29.08 4.58
C ALA A 520 -7.40 -28.11 5.31
N THR A 521 -6.87 -27.20 6.12
CA THR A 521 -7.69 -26.10 6.68
C THR A 521 -7.62 -24.87 5.78
N VAL A 522 -8.78 -24.44 5.28
CA VAL A 522 -8.92 -23.17 4.55
C VAL A 522 -9.84 -22.26 5.35
N ASN A 523 -9.31 -21.12 5.80
CA ASN A 523 -10.09 -20.10 6.47
C ASN A 523 -9.96 -18.78 5.70
N LEU A 524 -11.04 -18.37 5.04
CA LEU A 524 -11.09 -17.08 4.40
C LEU A 524 -11.10 -15.97 5.48
N PRO A 525 -10.63 -14.75 5.15
CA PRO A 525 -10.74 -13.57 5.99
C PRO A 525 -11.96 -13.56 6.91
#